data_AF-A0A7L4N5K2-F1
#
_entry.id   AF-A0A7L4N5K2-F1
#
_cell.length_a   1.000
_cell.length_b   1.000
_cell.length_c   1.000
_cell.angle_alpha   90.00
_cell.angle_beta   90.00
_cell.angle_gamma   90.00
#
_symmetry.space_group_name_H-M   'P 1'
#
loop_
_entity.id
_entity.type
_entity.pdbx_description
1 polymer ?
#
loop_
_entity_poly.entity_id
_entity_poly.type
_entity_poly.pdbx_seq_one_letter_code
_entity_poly.pdbx_strand_id
1 'polypeptide(L)'
;FLPPPQPHSGFSFSCPRQLKVPPYLGYRFLGERDCGAPCEPARPNGLMYFKEAEVRFARLWVGVWSVLCCASTLFTVLTYLVDMRRFSYPERPIIFLSGCYFMVAVAYAAGFLLEERVVCLERFTEDGYRTVAQGTKKEGCTILFMILYFFGMASSIWWVILSLTWFLAAGMKWGHEAIEANSQYFHLAAWAVPAVKTITILAMGQVDGDVLSGVCYVGIYSVDSLRGFVLAPLFVYLFIGTSFLLAGFVSLFRIRTIMKHDGTKTEKLEKLMVRIGVFSVLYTVPATIVLACYFYEQAFRGTWEKTWLLQTCKTYAVPCPSHFAPMSPDFTVFMIK
;
A
#
# COMPACT_ATOMS: atom_id res chain seq x y z
N PHE A 1 40.96 -3.86 -1.63
CA PHE A 1 40.59 -2.80 -2.59
C PHE A 1 39.56 -3.36 -3.56
N LEU A 2 38.27 -3.21 -3.25
CA LEU A 2 37.20 -3.49 -4.20
C LEU A 2 37.17 -2.34 -5.22
N PRO A 3 37.07 -2.62 -6.53
CA PRO A 3 36.94 -1.55 -7.52
C PRO A 3 35.63 -0.80 -7.30
N PRO A 4 35.57 0.50 -7.59
CA PRO A 4 34.32 1.24 -7.55
C PRO A 4 33.31 0.62 -8.54
N PRO A 5 32.00 0.66 -8.24
CA PRO A 5 30.99 0.17 -9.17
C PRO A 5 31.11 0.93 -10.49
N GLN A 6 31.18 0.18 -11.60
CA GLN A 6 31.20 0.76 -12.94
C GLN A 6 29.96 1.65 -13.13
N PRO A 7 30.10 2.85 -13.72
CA PRO A 7 28.94 3.62 -14.12
C PRO A 7 28.17 2.79 -15.16
N HIS A 8 26.92 2.46 -14.85
CA HIS A 8 25.99 1.95 -15.86
C HIS A 8 26.09 2.84 -17.09
N SER A 9 26.31 2.25 -18.27
CA SER A 9 26.37 2.94 -19.56
C SER A 9 25.16 3.87 -19.70
N GLY A 10 25.38 5.13 -19.33
CA GLY A 10 24.35 6.03 -18.85
C GLY A 10 23.73 6.78 -20.00
N PHE A 11 22.57 6.30 -20.46
CA PHE A 11 21.65 7.16 -21.15
C PHE A 11 21.23 8.29 -20.19
N SER A 12 21.50 9.56 -20.52
CA SER A 12 21.04 10.70 -19.71
C SER A 12 19.69 11.21 -20.21
N PHE A 13 18.66 11.00 -19.42
CA PHE A 13 17.38 11.68 -19.62
C PHE A 13 17.59 13.16 -19.29
N SER A 14 17.20 14.06 -20.20
CA SER A 14 17.19 15.50 -19.97
C SER A 14 15.74 15.98 -19.95
N CYS A 15 15.36 16.79 -18.96
CA CYS A 15 13.98 17.22 -18.80
C CYS A 15 13.52 18.07 -20.00
N PRO A 16 12.50 17.63 -20.76
CA PRO A 16 11.98 18.40 -21.88
C PRO A 16 11.26 19.65 -21.37
N ARG A 17 11.25 20.71 -22.19
CA ARG A 17 10.66 22.01 -21.81
C ARG A 17 9.21 21.88 -21.36
N GLN A 18 8.46 20.96 -21.95
CA GLN A 18 7.04 20.74 -21.68
C GLN A 18 6.76 20.07 -20.32
N LEU A 19 7.78 19.43 -19.70
CA LEU A 19 7.68 18.77 -18.39
C LEU A 19 8.46 19.51 -17.30
N LYS A 20 9.09 20.65 -17.61
CA LYS A 20 9.80 21.46 -16.63
C LYS A 20 8.82 22.03 -15.60
N VAL A 21 9.24 21.96 -14.35
CA VAL A 21 8.53 22.57 -13.22
C VAL A 21 9.44 23.57 -12.51
N PRO A 22 8.88 24.53 -11.75
CA PRO A 22 9.69 25.52 -11.03
C PRO A 22 10.66 24.89 -10.00
N PRO A 23 11.91 25.38 -9.89
CA PRO A 23 12.92 24.77 -9.02
C PRO A 23 12.57 24.75 -7.53
N TYR A 24 11.76 25.70 -7.07
CA TYR A 24 11.36 25.76 -5.67
C TYR A 24 10.53 24.53 -5.25
N LEU A 25 9.91 23.80 -6.18
CA LEU A 25 9.13 22.59 -5.91
C LEU A 25 10.01 21.39 -5.55
N GLY A 26 11.26 21.33 -6.04
CA GLY A 26 12.20 20.24 -5.75
C GLY A 26 11.82 18.90 -6.37
N TYR A 27 11.03 18.91 -7.45
CA TYR A 27 10.53 17.70 -8.11
C TYR A 27 11.64 16.96 -8.84
N ARG A 28 11.45 15.65 -8.98
CA ARG A 28 12.39 14.78 -9.69
C ARG A 28 11.64 13.77 -10.53
N PHE A 29 12.10 13.61 -11.76
CA PHE A 29 11.54 12.65 -12.70
C PHE A 29 12.65 11.99 -13.51
N LEU A 30 12.70 10.65 -13.49
CA LEU A 30 13.73 9.83 -14.14
C LEU A 30 15.18 10.26 -13.80
N GLY A 31 15.40 10.68 -12.55
CA GLY A 31 16.69 11.14 -12.04
C GLY A 31 17.00 12.62 -12.28
N GLU A 32 16.23 13.30 -13.14
CA GLU A 32 16.45 14.72 -13.46
C GLU A 32 15.68 15.64 -12.48
N ARG A 33 16.28 16.78 -12.13
CA ARG A 33 15.66 17.76 -11.23
C ARG A 33 14.74 18.69 -12.00
N ASP A 34 13.82 19.32 -11.27
CA ASP A 34 12.92 20.35 -11.79
C ASP A 34 12.07 19.84 -12.97
N CYS A 35 11.70 18.56 -12.88
CA CYS A 35 10.97 17.82 -13.89
C CYS A 35 9.85 16.98 -13.25
N GLY A 36 8.69 16.87 -13.92
CA GLY A 36 7.54 16.11 -13.42
C GLY A 36 6.98 15.14 -14.46
N ALA A 37 6.42 14.03 -14.00
CA ALA A 37 5.69 13.09 -14.85
C ALA A 37 4.42 13.77 -15.41
N PRO A 38 4.02 13.50 -16.68
CA PRO A 38 2.81 14.09 -17.25
C PRO A 38 1.53 13.53 -16.61
N CYS A 39 0.51 14.38 -16.48
CA CYS A 39 -0.76 14.13 -15.79
C CYS A 39 -1.94 14.74 -16.57
N GLU A 40 -2.02 14.47 -17.87
CA GLU A 40 -2.99 15.09 -18.76
C GLU A 40 -3.56 14.09 -19.79
N PRO A 41 -4.61 13.32 -19.44
CA PRO A 41 -5.13 12.25 -20.31
C PRO A 41 -5.61 12.73 -21.68
N ALA A 42 -6.13 13.96 -21.76
CA ALA A 42 -6.69 14.52 -22.99
C ALA A 42 -5.63 14.86 -24.06
N ARG A 43 -4.33 14.86 -23.72
CA ARG A 43 -3.23 15.13 -24.67
C ARG A 43 -2.47 13.85 -25.02
N PRO A 44 -1.97 13.72 -26.27
CA PRO A 44 -1.12 12.60 -26.64
C PRO A 44 0.13 12.58 -25.76
N ASN A 45 0.54 11.39 -25.30
CA ASN A 45 1.69 11.21 -24.38
C ASN A 45 1.57 11.96 -23.04
N GLY A 46 0.35 12.41 -22.67
CA GLY A 46 0.06 13.06 -21.41
C GLY A 46 -0.10 12.10 -20.22
N LEU A 47 0.06 10.80 -20.45
CA LEU A 47 0.12 9.76 -19.42
C LEU A 47 1.37 8.91 -19.63
N MET A 48 1.93 8.39 -18.54
CA MET A 48 3.16 7.61 -18.59
C MET A 48 2.93 6.15 -18.96
N TYR A 49 2.08 5.43 -18.22
CA TYR A 49 1.98 3.97 -18.35
C TYR A 49 0.70 3.48 -19.02
N PHE A 50 -0.43 4.11 -18.68
CA PHE A 50 -1.76 3.62 -19.04
C PHE A 50 -2.50 4.59 -19.93
N LYS A 51 -3.43 4.08 -20.73
CA LYS A 51 -4.32 4.87 -21.59
C LYS A 51 -5.44 5.51 -20.77
N GLU A 52 -6.08 6.54 -21.33
CA GLU A 52 -7.23 7.20 -20.68
C GLU A 52 -8.34 6.21 -20.31
N ALA A 53 -8.67 5.28 -21.21
CA ALA A 53 -9.72 4.27 -20.96
C ALA A 53 -9.36 3.34 -19.79
N GLU A 54 -8.08 2.95 -19.66
CA GLU A 54 -7.57 2.13 -18.55
C GLU A 54 -7.61 2.89 -17.23
N VAL A 55 -7.19 4.17 -17.23
CA VAL A 55 -7.28 5.03 -16.04
C VAL A 55 -8.73 5.23 -15.62
N ARG A 56 -9.65 5.47 -16.56
CA ARG A 56 -11.08 5.62 -16.26
C ARG A 56 -11.67 4.35 -15.68
N PHE A 57 -11.33 3.18 -16.24
CA PHE A 57 -11.76 1.89 -15.71
C PHE A 57 -11.20 1.65 -14.31
N ALA A 58 -9.90 1.88 -14.09
CA ALA A 58 -9.24 1.71 -12.80
C ALA A 58 -9.87 2.59 -11.71
N ARG A 59 -10.15 3.87 -12.01
CA ARG A 59 -10.83 4.77 -11.06
C ARG A 59 -12.22 4.27 -10.69
N LEU A 60 -13.01 3.81 -11.67
CA LEU A 60 -14.33 3.24 -11.41
C LEU A 60 -14.24 1.95 -10.58
N TRP A 61 -13.28 1.08 -10.89
CA TRP A 61 -12.99 -0.14 -10.14
C TRP A 61 -12.66 0.15 -8.68
N VAL A 62 -11.67 1.02 -8.43
CA VAL A 62 -11.27 1.45 -7.08
C VAL A 62 -12.44 2.13 -6.35
N GLY A 63 -13.21 2.98 -7.05
CA GLY A 63 -14.40 3.64 -6.50
C GLY A 63 -15.46 2.65 -6.01
N VAL A 64 -15.82 1.65 -6.83
CA VAL A 64 -16.81 0.62 -6.46
C VAL A 64 -16.33 -0.19 -5.25
N TRP A 65 -15.10 -0.70 -5.28
CA TRP A 65 -14.56 -1.52 -4.18
C TRP A 65 -14.37 -0.73 -2.89
N SER A 66 -13.98 0.54 -2.99
CA SER A 66 -13.86 1.41 -1.81
C SER A 66 -15.22 1.67 -1.15
N VAL A 67 -16.29 1.90 -1.92
CA VAL A 67 -17.65 2.08 -1.35
C VAL A 67 -18.14 0.80 -0.66
N LEU A 68 -17.96 -0.37 -1.29
CA LEU A 68 -18.32 -1.66 -0.69
C LEU A 68 -17.52 -1.95 0.60
N CYS A 69 -16.22 -1.66 0.59
CA CYS A 69 -15.36 -1.77 1.76
C CYS A 69 -15.79 -0.81 2.86
N CYS A 70 -16.08 0.45 2.52
CA CYS A 70 -16.53 1.48 3.45
C CYS A 70 -17.84 1.06 4.14
N ALA A 71 -18.84 0.58 3.39
CA ALA A 71 -20.11 0.14 3.95
C ALA A 71 -19.97 -1.06 4.90
N SER A 72 -19.21 -2.08 4.48
CA SER A 72 -19.01 -3.31 5.27
C SER A 72 -18.18 -3.08 6.54
N THR A 73 -17.13 -2.27 6.46
CA THR A 73 -16.30 -1.90 7.62
C THR A 73 -17.03 -0.96 8.58
N LEU A 74 -17.81 0.01 8.06
CA LEU A 74 -18.66 0.87 8.88
C LEU A 74 -19.67 0.05 9.68
N PHE A 75 -20.35 -0.91 9.05
CA PHE A 75 -21.27 -1.81 9.75
C PHE A 75 -20.57 -2.56 10.90
N THR A 76 -19.36 -3.06 10.66
CA THR A 76 -18.57 -3.78 11.68
C THR A 76 -18.19 -2.86 12.85
N VAL A 77 -17.70 -1.64 12.55
CA VAL A 77 -17.35 -0.65 13.57
C VAL A 77 -18.57 -0.22 14.38
N LEU A 78 -19.70 0.09 13.73
CA LEU A 78 -20.93 0.47 14.42
C LEU A 78 -21.45 -0.66 15.31
N THR A 79 -21.40 -1.91 14.84
CA THR A 79 -21.79 -3.08 15.65
C THR A 79 -20.94 -3.18 16.92
N TYR A 80 -19.63 -2.93 16.81
CA TYR A 80 -18.75 -2.88 17.97
C TYR A 80 -19.09 -1.73 18.93
N LEU A 81 -19.37 -0.53 18.40
CA LEU A 81 -19.70 0.64 19.22
C LEU A 81 -20.99 0.44 20.02
N VAL A 82 -21.97 -0.31 19.48
CA VAL A 82 -23.21 -0.64 20.18
C VAL A 82 -22.97 -1.59 21.35
N ASP A 83 -22.07 -2.57 21.22
CA ASP A 83 -21.79 -3.57 22.26
C ASP A 83 -20.28 -3.85 22.40
N MET A 84 -19.56 -2.89 22.98
CA MET A 84 -18.10 -3.00 23.16
C MET A 84 -17.71 -4.13 24.13
N ARG A 85 -18.55 -4.45 25.11
CA ARG A 85 -18.25 -5.42 26.17
C ARG A 85 -18.25 -6.86 25.67
N ARG A 86 -18.89 -7.11 24.51
CA ARG A 86 -18.94 -8.42 23.87
C ARG A 86 -17.63 -8.84 23.19
N PHE A 87 -16.77 -7.90 22.84
CA PHE A 87 -15.57 -8.15 22.04
C PHE A 87 -14.28 -8.02 22.86
N SER A 88 -14.00 -9.04 23.67
CA SER A 88 -12.73 -9.17 24.39
C SER A 88 -11.61 -9.66 23.48
N TYR A 89 -10.36 -9.52 23.92
CA TYR A 89 -9.26 -10.24 23.27
C TYR A 89 -9.53 -11.76 23.31
N PRO A 90 -9.17 -12.52 22.26
CA PRO A 90 -8.33 -12.17 21.10
C PRO A 90 -9.09 -11.63 19.86
N GLU A 91 -10.40 -11.36 19.94
CA GLU A 91 -11.19 -10.90 18.77
C GLU A 91 -11.00 -9.40 18.47
N ARG A 92 -10.68 -8.60 19.50
CA ARG A 92 -10.57 -7.14 19.44
C ARG A 92 -9.68 -6.58 18.29
N PRO A 93 -8.54 -7.19 17.91
CA PRO A 93 -7.74 -6.75 16.75
C PRO A 93 -8.52 -6.68 15.43
N ILE A 94 -9.55 -7.53 15.23
CA ILE A 94 -10.40 -7.52 14.03
C ILE A 94 -11.15 -6.17 13.90
N ILE A 95 -11.56 -5.60 15.02
CA ILE A 95 -12.27 -4.31 15.05
C ILE A 95 -11.33 -3.17 14.64
N PHE A 96 -10.09 -3.17 15.17
CA PHE A 96 -9.10 -2.17 14.78
C PHE A 96 -8.68 -2.32 13.32
N LEU A 97 -8.56 -3.56 12.82
CA LEU A 97 -8.34 -3.85 11.41
C LEU A 97 -9.46 -3.25 10.54
N SER A 98 -10.71 -3.48 10.94
CA SER A 98 -11.89 -2.93 10.26
C SER A 98 -11.90 -1.40 10.26
N GLY A 99 -11.59 -0.77 11.39
CA GLY A 99 -11.45 0.69 11.49
C GLY A 99 -10.34 1.25 10.58
N CYS A 100 -9.21 0.56 10.46
CA CYS A 100 -8.15 0.94 9.53
C CYS A 100 -8.64 0.87 8.07
N TYR A 101 -9.30 -0.22 7.67
CA TYR A 101 -9.84 -0.35 6.33
C TYR A 101 -10.98 0.62 6.01
N PHE A 102 -11.78 1.00 7.01
CA PHE A 102 -12.78 2.06 6.85
C PHE A 102 -12.10 3.38 6.43
N MET A 103 -11.03 3.78 7.12
CA MET A 103 -10.30 5.01 6.79
C MET A 103 -9.58 4.92 5.43
N VAL A 104 -9.00 3.76 5.10
CA VAL A 104 -8.42 3.50 3.77
C VAL A 104 -9.48 3.61 2.67
N ALA A 105 -10.66 3.02 2.88
CA ALA A 105 -11.77 3.07 1.95
C ALA A 105 -12.31 4.50 1.77
N VAL A 106 -12.42 5.28 2.84
CA VAL A 106 -12.79 6.70 2.79
C VAL A 106 -11.78 7.50 1.95
N ALA A 107 -10.48 7.26 2.10
CA ALA A 107 -9.47 7.95 1.31
C ALA A 107 -9.54 7.60 -0.18
N TYR A 108 -9.75 6.33 -0.55
CA TYR A 108 -9.97 5.95 -1.94
C TYR A 108 -11.28 6.50 -2.51
N ALA A 109 -12.37 6.51 -1.73
CA ALA A 109 -13.64 7.12 -2.14
C ALA A 109 -13.49 8.64 -2.35
N ALA A 110 -12.74 9.33 -1.48
CA ALA A 110 -12.41 10.73 -1.65
C ALA A 110 -11.56 10.96 -2.91
N GLY A 111 -10.56 10.13 -3.18
CA GLY A 111 -9.78 10.17 -4.42
C GLY A 111 -10.65 10.00 -5.67
N PHE A 112 -11.60 9.07 -5.64
CA PHE A 112 -12.57 8.88 -6.73
C PHE A 112 -13.41 10.14 -7.00
N LEU A 113 -13.89 10.82 -5.94
CA LEU A 113 -14.70 12.04 -6.07
C LEU A 113 -13.89 13.28 -6.49
N LEU A 114 -12.61 13.34 -6.11
CA LEU A 114 -11.72 14.47 -6.37
C LEU A 114 -11.00 14.36 -7.72
N GLU A 115 -11.03 13.17 -8.35
CA GLU A 115 -10.45 12.87 -9.65
C GLU A 115 -9.00 13.37 -9.78
N GLU A 116 -8.68 14.11 -10.84
CA GLU A 116 -7.33 14.59 -11.14
C GLU A 116 -6.88 15.77 -10.28
N ARG A 117 -7.81 16.44 -9.57
CA ARG A 117 -7.52 17.72 -8.89
C ARG A 117 -6.53 17.58 -7.75
N VAL A 118 -6.46 16.40 -7.14
CA VAL A 118 -5.55 16.08 -6.04
C VAL A 118 -4.20 15.55 -6.53
N VAL A 119 -4.19 14.78 -7.62
CA VAL A 119 -2.99 14.10 -8.14
C VAL A 119 -2.24 14.88 -9.21
N CYS A 120 -2.87 15.84 -9.89
CA CYS A 120 -2.23 16.67 -10.91
C CYS A 120 -2.07 18.14 -10.44
N LEU A 121 -0.98 18.77 -10.88
CA LEU A 121 -0.79 20.23 -10.87
C LEU A 121 -1.11 20.81 -12.24
N GLU A 122 -1.51 22.08 -12.23
CA GLU A 122 -1.70 22.86 -13.45
C GLU A 122 -0.38 23.08 -14.20
N ARG A 123 -0.52 23.45 -15.48
CA ARG A 123 0.62 23.71 -16.37
C ARG A 123 1.43 24.91 -15.86
N PHE A 124 2.76 24.79 -15.92
CA PHE A 124 3.67 25.89 -15.58
C PHE A 124 4.10 26.74 -16.78
N THR A 125 3.85 26.25 -17.99
CA THR A 125 4.12 26.95 -19.26
C THR A 125 2.96 26.72 -20.23
N GLU A 126 2.73 27.62 -21.19
CA GLU A 126 1.60 27.50 -22.13
C GLU A 126 1.65 26.20 -22.96
N ASP A 127 2.85 25.83 -23.41
CA ASP A 127 3.11 24.58 -24.15
C ASP A 127 3.34 23.36 -23.24
N GLY A 128 3.24 23.54 -21.92
CA GLY A 128 3.53 22.51 -20.93
C GLY A 128 2.40 21.48 -20.78
N TYR A 129 2.72 20.36 -20.12
CA TYR A 129 1.72 19.41 -19.64
C TYR A 129 1.40 19.71 -18.17
N ARG A 130 0.20 19.31 -17.74
CA ARG A 130 -0.06 19.13 -16.30
C ARG A 130 0.89 18.06 -15.77
N THR A 131 1.42 18.24 -14.56
CA THR A 131 2.39 17.31 -13.98
C THR A 131 1.84 16.64 -12.73
N VAL A 132 2.29 15.44 -12.43
CA VAL A 132 1.89 14.72 -11.22
C VAL A 132 2.40 15.46 -9.98
N ALA A 133 1.58 15.47 -8.93
CA ALA A 133 1.93 16.03 -7.64
C ALA A 133 3.05 15.22 -6.98
N GLN A 134 4.08 15.93 -6.56
CA GLN A 134 5.18 15.38 -5.77
C GLN A 134 5.41 16.20 -4.49
N GLY A 135 5.92 15.52 -3.47
CA GLY A 135 6.19 16.10 -2.16
C GLY A 135 4.92 16.50 -1.40
N THR A 136 5.10 17.39 -0.42
CA THR A 136 4.08 17.73 0.58
C THR A 136 3.37 19.06 0.31
N LYS A 137 3.58 19.66 -0.86
CA LYS A 137 3.08 21.02 -1.18
C LYS A 137 1.62 21.05 -1.61
N LYS A 138 1.11 19.94 -2.15
CA LYS A 138 -0.30 19.80 -2.52
C LYS A 138 -1.04 19.19 -1.33
N GLU A 139 -1.80 20.01 -0.62
CA GLU A 139 -2.45 19.62 0.64
C GLU A 139 -3.36 18.40 0.49
N GLY A 140 -4.26 18.40 -0.50
CA GLY A 140 -5.16 17.27 -0.73
C GLY A 140 -4.43 15.95 -1.00
N CYS A 141 -3.35 16.00 -1.78
CA CYS A 141 -2.49 14.84 -2.03
C CYS A 141 -1.82 14.35 -0.73
N THR A 142 -1.28 15.27 0.06
CA THR A 142 -0.61 14.97 1.33
C THR A 142 -1.58 14.33 2.33
N ILE A 143 -2.80 14.86 2.45
CA ILE A 143 -3.84 14.32 3.35
C ILE A 143 -4.23 12.89 2.95
N LEU A 144 -4.48 12.65 1.65
CA LEU A 144 -4.81 11.31 1.16
C LEU A 144 -3.68 10.32 1.43
N PHE A 145 -2.43 10.73 1.17
CA PHE A 145 -1.24 9.94 1.51
C PHE A 145 -1.19 9.60 3.01
N MET A 146 -1.35 10.60 3.88
CA MET A 146 -1.28 10.40 5.33
C MET A 146 -2.30 9.36 5.80
N ILE A 147 -3.56 9.46 5.34
CA ILE A 147 -4.61 8.51 5.73
C ILE A 147 -4.29 7.12 5.18
N LEU A 148 -4.04 6.99 3.87
CA LEU A 148 -3.82 5.69 3.23
C LEU A 148 -2.61 4.96 3.81
N TYR A 149 -1.48 5.66 3.93
CA TYR A 149 -0.23 5.06 4.37
C TYR A 149 -0.28 4.71 5.86
N PHE A 150 -0.76 5.61 6.71
CA PHE A 150 -0.85 5.36 8.15
C PHE A 150 -1.76 4.18 8.45
N PHE A 151 -3.00 4.21 7.95
CA PHE A 151 -3.98 3.16 8.25
C PHE A 151 -3.68 1.85 7.52
N GLY A 152 -3.09 1.87 6.33
CA GLY A 152 -2.63 0.66 5.64
C GLY A 152 -1.48 -0.05 6.38
N MET A 153 -0.54 0.71 6.94
CA MET A 153 0.54 0.13 7.76
C MET A 153 0.01 -0.34 9.12
N ALA A 154 -0.90 0.42 9.74
CA ALA A 154 -1.53 0.03 10.99
C ALA A 154 -2.34 -1.27 10.82
N SER A 155 -3.09 -1.43 9.72
CA SER A 155 -3.88 -2.66 9.48
C SER A 155 -2.98 -3.89 9.39
N SER A 156 -1.82 -3.78 8.72
CA SER A 156 -0.87 -4.89 8.61
C SER A 156 -0.30 -5.27 9.98
N ILE A 157 -0.01 -4.30 10.84
CA ILE A 157 0.45 -4.57 12.21
C ILE A 157 -0.68 -5.17 13.07
N TRP A 158 -1.92 -4.69 12.94
CA TRP A 158 -3.07 -5.27 13.61
C TRP A 158 -3.32 -6.73 13.20
N TRP A 159 -3.07 -7.08 11.94
CA TRP A 159 -3.10 -8.47 11.51
C TRP A 159 -1.97 -9.32 12.13
N VAL A 160 -0.76 -8.76 12.30
CA VAL A 160 0.32 -9.45 13.04
C VAL A 160 -0.09 -9.66 14.50
N ILE A 161 -0.69 -8.66 15.14
CA ILE A 161 -1.19 -8.76 16.52
C ILE A 161 -2.32 -9.79 16.62
N LEU A 162 -3.22 -9.85 15.63
CA LEU A 162 -4.26 -10.88 15.56
C LEU A 162 -3.64 -12.28 15.50
N SER A 163 -2.63 -12.46 14.65
CA SER A 163 -1.91 -13.74 14.50
C SER A 163 -1.17 -14.13 15.78
N LEU A 164 -0.52 -13.16 16.45
CA LEU A 164 0.15 -13.35 17.73
C LEU A 164 -0.84 -13.74 18.84
N THR A 165 -1.90 -12.96 19.02
CA THR A 165 -2.89 -13.21 20.09
C THR A 165 -3.64 -14.52 19.87
N TRP A 166 -3.88 -14.90 18.61
CA TRP A 166 -4.37 -16.22 18.26
C TRP A 166 -3.39 -17.33 18.65
N PHE A 167 -2.11 -17.19 18.35
CA PHE A 167 -1.08 -18.15 18.78
C PHE A 167 -0.99 -18.23 20.32
N LEU A 168 -1.04 -17.11 21.04
CA LEU A 168 -1.00 -17.10 22.50
C LEU A 168 -2.21 -17.81 23.10
N ALA A 169 -3.40 -17.60 22.55
CA ALA A 169 -4.60 -18.31 22.95
C ALA A 169 -4.49 -19.82 22.62
N ALA A 170 -3.97 -20.16 21.43
CA ALA A 170 -3.99 -21.53 20.91
C ALA A 170 -2.84 -22.43 21.34
N GLY A 171 -1.62 -21.94 21.31
CA GLY A 171 -0.44 -22.68 21.71
C GLY A 171 -0.11 -22.51 23.18
N MET A 172 -0.17 -21.27 23.68
CA MET A 172 0.25 -20.95 25.03
C MET A 172 -0.89 -21.02 26.05
N LYS A 173 -2.13 -21.27 25.59
CA LYS A 173 -3.35 -21.35 26.41
C LYS A 173 -3.60 -20.10 27.26
N TRP A 174 -3.21 -18.92 26.77
CA TRP A 174 -3.48 -17.67 27.46
C TRP A 174 -4.98 -17.37 27.47
N GLY A 175 -5.50 -16.99 28.64
CA GLY A 175 -6.86 -16.45 28.77
C GLY A 175 -6.96 -15.02 28.25
N HIS A 176 -8.20 -14.56 28.02
CA HIS A 176 -8.44 -13.19 27.52
C HIS A 176 -7.85 -12.11 28.44
N GLU A 177 -7.94 -12.28 29.76
CA GLU A 177 -7.40 -11.36 30.78
C GLU A 177 -5.87 -11.19 30.64
N ALA A 178 -5.14 -12.29 30.41
CA ALA A 178 -3.69 -12.26 30.26
C ALA A 178 -3.25 -11.54 28.98
N ILE A 179 -4.00 -11.71 27.88
CA ILE A 179 -3.76 -10.99 26.63
C ILE A 179 -4.10 -9.51 26.81
N GLU A 180 -5.22 -9.20 27.44
CA GLU A 180 -5.70 -7.83 27.65
C GLU A 180 -4.76 -7.02 28.57
N ALA A 181 -4.16 -7.65 29.58
CA ALA A 181 -3.14 -7.03 30.44
C ALA A 181 -1.89 -6.56 29.67
N ASN A 182 -1.69 -7.02 28.43
CA ASN A 182 -0.58 -6.63 27.56
C ASN A 182 -1.01 -5.69 26.41
N SER A 183 -2.28 -5.29 26.37
CA SER A 183 -2.88 -4.54 25.26
C SER A 183 -2.20 -3.20 24.95
N GLN A 184 -1.63 -2.54 25.96
CA GLN A 184 -0.87 -1.30 25.79
C GLN A 184 0.30 -1.45 24.79
N TYR A 185 1.00 -2.60 24.80
CA TYR A 185 2.12 -2.84 23.91
C TYR A 185 1.65 -3.07 22.47
N PHE A 186 0.50 -3.74 22.30
CA PHE A 186 -0.12 -3.95 20.99
C PHE A 186 -0.50 -2.61 20.36
N HIS A 187 -1.16 -1.74 21.13
CA HIS A 187 -1.54 -0.41 20.69
C HIS A 187 -0.34 0.48 20.39
N LEU A 188 0.68 0.46 21.25
CA LEU A 188 1.90 1.22 21.01
C LEU A 188 2.55 0.83 19.68
N ALA A 189 2.72 -0.47 19.43
CA ALA A 189 3.30 -0.94 18.18
C ALA A 189 2.45 -0.59 16.96
N ALA A 190 1.14 -0.81 17.02
CA ALA A 190 0.22 -0.60 15.91
C ALA A 190 0.07 0.87 15.50
N TRP A 191 0.26 1.81 16.42
CA TRP A 191 0.09 3.25 16.13
C TRP A 191 1.41 4.00 15.99
N ALA A 192 2.40 3.72 16.84
CA ALA A 192 3.67 4.44 16.80
C ALA A 192 4.50 4.08 15.56
N VAL A 193 4.53 2.81 15.15
CA VAL A 193 5.32 2.38 13.99
C VAL A 193 4.81 3.04 12.69
N PRO A 194 3.50 3.01 12.36
CA PRO A 194 2.98 3.75 11.20
C PRO A 194 3.16 5.26 11.32
N ALA A 195 3.02 5.84 12.52
CA ALA A 195 3.23 7.27 12.74
C ALA A 195 4.66 7.69 12.38
N VAL A 196 5.67 6.99 12.92
CA VAL A 196 7.08 7.25 12.63
C VAL A 196 7.37 7.11 11.15
N LYS A 197 6.87 6.06 10.49
CA LYS A 197 7.07 5.88 9.05
C LYS A 197 6.43 7.00 8.22
N THR A 198 5.21 7.41 8.58
CA THR A 198 4.49 8.51 7.90
C THR A 198 5.27 9.82 8.05
N ILE A 199 5.71 10.16 9.27
CA ILE A 199 6.50 11.38 9.54
C ILE A 199 7.80 11.37 8.75
N THR A 200 8.52 10.25 8.72
CA THR A 200 9.76 10.11 7.96
C THR A 200 9.53 10.36 6.46
N ILE A 201 8.48 9.79 5.87
CA ILE A 201 8.17 9.99 4.44
C ILE A 201 7.81 11.44 4.13
N LEU A 202 7.02 12.08 5.00
CA LEU A 202 6.69 13.51 4.88
C LEU A 202 7.94 14.38 4.98
N ALA A 203 8.83 14.09 5.94
CA ALA A 203 10.09 14.81 6.11
C ALA A 203 11.03 14.65 4.91
N MET A 204 11.02 13.48 4.26
CA MET A 204 11.78 13.22 3.04
C MET A 204 11.09 13.73 1.76
N GLY A 205 9.84 14.20 1.85
CA GLY A 205 9.05 14.64 0.69
C GLY A 205 8.78 13.54 -0.33
N GLN A 206 8.76 12.26 0.08
CA GLN A 206 8.58 11.11 -0.82
C GLN A 206 7.09 10.75 -0.99
N VAL A 207 6.29 11.74 -1.40
CA VAL A 207 4.86 11.57 -1.67
C VAL A 207 4.62 11.86 -3.14
N ASP A 208 3.97 10.93 -3.85
CA ASP A 208 3.71 11.03 -5.27
C ASP A 208 2.20 10.81 -5.53
N GLY A 209 1.66 11.54 -6.50
CA GLY A 209 0.33 11.26 -7.03
C GLY A 209 0.30 9.97 -7.85
N ASP A 210 -0.71 9.15 -7.63
CA ASP A 210 -1.01 7.99 -8.48
C ASP A 210 -2.21 8.31 -9.38
N VAL A 211 -1.91 8.58 -10.65
CA VAL A 211 -2.92 8.94 -11.66
C VAL A 211 -3.93 7.81 -11.87
N LEU A 212 -3.52 6.56 -11.68
CA LEU A 212 -4.34 5.37 -11.93
C LEU A 212 -5.44 5.23 -10.87
N SER A 213 -5.07 5.33 -9.59
CA SER A 213 -6.00 5.18 -8.46
C SER A 213 -6.65 6.49 -7.99
N GLY A 214 -6.12 7.65 -8.40
CA GLY A 214 -6.65 8.96 -8.02
C GLY A 214 -6.31 9.40 -6.59
N VAL A 215 -5.30 8.77 -5.98
CA VAL A 215 -4.82 9.09 -4.62
C VAL A 215 -3.32 9.35 -4.64
N CYS A 216 -2.73 9.64 -3.49
CA CYS A 216 -1.29 9.83 -3.36
C CYS A 216 -0.66 8.78 -2.46
N TYR A 217 0.52 8.31 -2.84
CA TYR A 217 1.23 7.25 -2.15
C TYR A 217 2.75 7.42 -2.25
N VAL A 218 3.51 6.61 -1.52
CA VAL A 218 4.98 6.60 -1.57
C VAL A 218 5.48 5.55 -2.55
N GLY A 219 6.57 5.86 -3.26
CA GLY A 219 7.28 4.89 -4.09
C GLY A 219 6.65 4.62 -5.45
N ILE A 220 5.84 5.55 -5.96
CA ILE A 220 5.26 5.46 -7.31
C ILE A 220 6.35 5.67 -8.37
N TYR A 221 7.20 6.69 -8.18
CA TYR A 221 8.29 7.05 -9.10
C TYR A 221 9.70 6.81 -8.52
N SER A 222 9.79 6.20 -7.33
CA SER A 222 11.07 5.91 -6.66
C SER A 222 11.08 4.47 -6.13
N VAL A 223 11.90 3.62 -6.76
CA VAL A 223 12.07 2.21 -6.37
C VAL A 223 12.69 2.10 -4.97
N ASP A 224 13.57 3.02 -4.58
CA ASP A 224 14.18 3.01 -3.25
C ASP A 224 13.16 3.29 -2.16
N SER A 225 12.26 4.26 -2.39
CA SER A 225 11.15 4.56 -1.49
C SER A 225 10.14 3.42 -1.41
N LEU A 226 9.82 2.79 -2.56
CA LEU A 226 8.99 1.59 -2.60
C LEU A 226 9.58 0.45 -1.75
N ARG A 227 10.88 0.18 -1.91
CA ARG A 227 11.62 -0.85 -1.16
C ARG A 227 11.60 -0.60 0.32
N GLY A 228 12.03 0.59 0.75
CA GLY A 228 12.21 0.92 2.16
C GLY A 228 10.90 1.10 2.93
N PHE A 229 9.91 1.74 2.32
CA PHE A 229 8.70 2.15 3.04
C PHE A 229 7.51 1.21 2.84
N VAL A 230 7.48 0.41 1.77
CA VAL A 230 6.34 -0.46 1.44
C VAL A 230 6.74 -1.93 1.45
N LEU A 231 7.61 -2.35 0.54
CA LEU A 231 7.97 -3.77 0.36
C LEU A 231 8.61 -4.39 1.60
N ALA A 232 9.69 -3.81 2.13
CA ALA A 232 10.40 -4.39 3.27
C ALA A 232 9.51 -4.49 4.52
N PRO A 233 8.76 -3.44 4.92
CA PRO A 233 7.83 -3.55 6.04
C PRO A 233 6.72 -4.58 5.84
N LEU A 234 6.07 -4.61 4.67
CA LEU A 234 5.00 -5.57 4.38
C LEU A 234 5.53 -7.01 4.39
N PHE A 235 6.71 -7.25 3.81
CA PHE A 235 7.36 -8.56 3.86
C PHE A 235 7.64 -8.99 5.31
N VAL A 236 8.21 -8.10 6.13
CA VAL A 236 8.50 -8.38 7.55
C VAL A 236 7.22 -8.67 8.32
N TYR A 237 6.16 -7.87 8.16
CA TYR A 237 4.88 -8.09 8.83
C TYR A 237 4.28 -9.44 8.42
N LEU A 238 4.20 -9.72 7.11
CA LEU A 238 3.68 -10.96 6.57
C LEU A 238 4.46 -12.18 7.09
N PHE A 239 5.80 -12.11 7.08
CA PHE A 239 6.66 -13.18 7.58
C PHE A 239 6.44 -13.45 9.07
N ILE A 240 6.38 -12.41 9.90
CA ILE A 240 6.15 -12.55 11.35
C ILE A 240 4.74 -13.12 11.62
N GLY A 241 3.70 -12.56 10.99
CA GLY A 241 2.32 -13.01 11.22
C GLY A 241 2.10 -14.44 10.74
N THR A 242 2.60 -14.81 9.56
CA THR A 242 2.52 -16.20 9.06
C THR A 242 3.29 -17.17 9.96
N SER A 243 4.42 -16.78 10.53
CA SER A 243 5.15 -17.59 11.52
C SER A 243 4.30 -17.88 12.75
N PHE A 244 3.59 -16.89 13.29
CA PHE A 244 2.65 -17.10 14.40
C PHE A 244 1.46 -17.98 14.01
N LEU A 245 0.90 -17.81 12.80
CA LEU A 245 -0.18 -18.66 12.32
C LEU A 245 0.25 -20.13 12.16
N LEU A 246 1.46 -20.38 11.66
CA LEU A 246 2.00 -21.74 11.58
C LEU A 246 2.21 -22.34 12.98
N ALA A 247 2.82 -21.60 13.90
CA ALA A 247 3.04 -22.06 15.26
C ALA A 247 1.73 -22.36 16.01
N GLY A 248 0.70 -21.52 15.85
CA GLY A 248 -0.61 -21.75 16.45
C GLY A 248 -1.35 -22.91 15.82
N PHE A 249 -1.23 -23.09 14.50
CA PHE A 249 -1.81 -24.24 13.80
C PHE A 249 -1.21 -25.54 14.31
N VAL A 250 0.13 -25.66 14.34
CA VAL A 250 0.84 -26.84 14.87
C VAL A 250 0.42 -27.14 16.32
N SER A 251 0.28 -26.09 17.14
CA SER A 251 -0.13 -26.26 18.54
C SER A 251 -1.56 -26.79 18.69
N LEU A 252 -2.48 -26.36 17.84
CA LEU A 252 -3.86 -26.86 17.81
C LEU A 252 -3.92 -28.35 17.43
N PHE A 253 -3.13 -28.80 16.45
CA PHE A 253 -3.06 -30.23 16.09
C PHE A 253 -2.52 -31.08 17.24
N ARG A 254 -1.49 -30.60 17.94
CA ARG A 254 -0.92 -31.30 19.10
C ARG A 254 -1.96 -31.47 20.21
N ILE A 255 -2.75 -30.43 20.50
CA ILE A 255 -3.81 -30.47 21.51
C ILE A 255 -4.95 -31.40 21.07
N ARG A 256 -5.45 -31.27 19.83
CA ARG A 256 -6.52 -32.13 19.29
C ARG A 256 -6.14 -33.62 19.27
N THR A 257 -4.88 -33.92 19.05
CA THR A 257 -4.39 -35.32 19.04
C THR A 257 -4.37 -35.93 20.45
N ILE A 258 -4.12 -35.12 21.49
CA ILE A 258 -4.04 -35.59 22.90
C ILE A 258 -5.40 -35.58 23.60
N MET A 259 -6.30 -34.66 23.24
CA MET A 259 -7.48 -34.32 24.03
C MET A 259 -8.77 -35.04 23.64
N LYS A 260 -8.66 -36.28 23.12
CA LYS A 260 -9.81 -37.10 22.68
C LYS A 260 -10.74 -37.58 23.81
N HIS A 261 -10.60 -37.10 25.05
CA HIS A 261 -11.25 -37.69 26.22
C HIS A 261 -11.99 -36.76 27.21
N ASP A 262 -12.12 -35.43 26.96
CA ASP A 262 -12.85 -34.52 27.89
C ASP A 262 -13.58 -33.38 27.14
N GLY A 263 -14.91 -33.51 26.98
CA GLY A 263 -15.58 -33.05 25.75
C GLY A 263 -16.74 -32.06 25.82
N THR A 264 -16.80 -31.10 26.76
CA THR A 264 -17.94 -30.12 26.74
C THR A 264 -17.59 -28.64 26.96
N LYS A 265 -16.57 -28.28 27.77
CA LYS A 265 -16.19 -26.85 27.97
C LYS A 265 -15.22 -26.29 26.93
N THR A 266 -14.46 -27.15 26.26
CA THR A 266 -13.40 -26.79 25.29
C THR A 266 -13.94 -26.46 23.90
N GLU A 267 -15.14 -26.95 23.56
CA GLU A 267 -15.72 -26.84 22.21
C GLU A 267 -16.03 -25.39 21.78
N LYS A 268 -16.47 -24.54 22.72
CA LYS A 268 -16.74 -23.11 22.43
C LYS A 268 -15.46 -22.32 22.14
N LEU A 269 -14.43 -22.53 22.95
CA LEU A 269 -13.10 -21.93 22.77
C LEU A 269 -12.49 -22.39 21.44
N GLU A 270 -12.60 -23.68 21.13
CA GLU A 270 -12.09 -24.26 19.90
C GLU A 270 -12.78 -23.70 18.66
N LYS A 271 -14.12 -23.57 18.65
CA LYS A 271 -14.87 -22.93 17.56
C LYS A 271 -14.43 -21.47 17.35
N LEU A 272 -14.23 -20.73 18.43
CA LEU A 272 -13.74 -19.35 18.36
C LEU A 272 -12.35 -19.27 17.72
N MET A 273 -11.43 -20.13 18.15
CA MET A 273 -10.06 -20.15 17.67
C MET A 273 -9.98 -20.58 16.21
N VAL A 274 -10.78 -21.57 15.79
CA VAL A 274 -10.87 -21.94 14.36
C VAL A 274 -11.36 -20.76 13.52
N ARG A 275 -12.38 -20.03 13.98
CA ARG A 275 -12.91 -18.85 13.27
C ARG A 275 -11.85 -17.77 13.08
N ILE A 276 -11.12 -17.43 14.15
CA ILE A 276 -10.04 -16.42 14.10
C ILE A 276 -8.89 -16.89 13.19
N GLY A 277 -8.55 -18.19 13.23
CA GLY A 277 -7.55 -18.78 12.34
C GLY A 277 -7.95 -18.68 10.86
N VAL A 278 -9.19 -19.01 10.52
CA VAL A 278 -9.73 -18.88 9.15
C VAL A 278 -9.70 -17.43 8.70
N PHE A 279 -10.15 -16.49 9.53
CA PHE A 279 -10.10 -15.05 9.20
C PHE A 279 -8.67 -14.57 8.94
N SER A 280 -7.71 -15.03 9.74
CA SER A 280 -6.31 -14.65 9.58
C SER A 280 -5.69 -15.20 8.29
N VAL A 281 -6.02 -16.45 7.91
CA VAL A 281 -5.61 -17.06 6.63
C VAL A 281 -6.26 -16.35 5.43
N LEU A 282 -7.54 -16.00 5.53
CA LEU A 282 -8.25 -15.24 4.50
C LEU A 282 -7.62 -13.86 4.25
N TYR A 283 -7.00 -13.24 5.26
CA TYR A 283 -6.22 -12.00 5.09
C TYR A 283 -4.84 -12.25 4.47
N THR A 284 -4.18 -13.36 4.82
CA THR A 284 -2.84 -13.69 4.30
C THR A 284 -2.82 -13.75 2.76
N VAL A 285 -3.86 -14.32 2.14
CA VAL A 285 -3.95 -14.49 0.69
C VAL A 285 -3.92 -13.16 -0.09
N PRO A 286 -4.81 -12.17 0.17
CA PRO A 286 -4.71 -10.88 -0.50
C PRO A 286 -3.41 -10.13 -0.13
N ALA A 287 -2.91 -10.27 1.10
CA ALA A 287 -1.65 -9.63 1.50
C ALA A 287 -0.44 -10.18 0.71
N THR A 288 -0.37 -11.49 0.47
CA THR A 288 0.69 -12.09 -0.38
C THR A 288 0.56 -11.66 -1.83
N ILE A 289 -0.67 -11.55 -2.36
CA ILE A 289 -0.94 -11.07 -3.72
C ILE A 289 -0.45 -9.63 -3.88
N VAL A 290 -0.84 -8.72 -2.97
CA VAL A 290 -0.39 -7.31 -3.00
C VAL A 290 1.13 -7.23 -2.93
N LEU A 291 1.77 -8.05 -2.09
CA LEU A 291 3.23 -8.10 -2.00
C LEU A 291 3.87 -8.59 -3.31
N ALA A 292 3.29 -9.60 -3.96
CA ALA A 292 3.74 -10.08 -5.27
C ALA A 292 3.59 -9.02 -6.36
N CYS A 293 2.49 -8.25 -6.35
CA CYS A 293 2.32 -7.10 -7.26
C CYS A 293 3.43 -6.05 -7.06
N TYR A 294 3.79 -5.74 -5.81
CA TYR A 294 4.91 -4.82 -5.56
C TYR A 294 6.27 -5.37 -6.01
N PHE A 295 6.51 -6.68 -5.89
CA PHE A 295 7.72 -7.31 -6.44
C PHE A 295 7.76 -7.24 -7.97
N TYR A 296 6.63 -7.49 -8.64
CA TYR A 296 6.49 -7.30 -10.08
C TYR A 296 6.82 -5.85 -10.47
N GLU A 297 6.20 -4.90 -9.79
CA GLU A 297 6.42 -3.46 -9.99
C GLU A 297 7.87 -3.04 -9.81
N GLN A 298 8.57 -3.59 -8.82
CA GLN A 298 9.99 -3.35 -8.59
C GLN A 298 10.86 -3.97 -9.70
N ALA A 299 10.57 -5.21 -10.10
CA ALA A 299 11.43 -5.96 -11.01
C ALA A 299 11.47 -5.35 -12.42
N PHE A 300 10.34 -4.80 -12.88
CA PHE A 300 10.19 -4.32 -14.25
C PHE A 300 10.18 -2.79 -14.40
N ARG A 301 10.25 -2.03 -13.29
CA ARG A 301 10.17 -0.55 -13.29
C ARG A 301 11.11 0.12 -14.29
N GLY A 302 12.40 -0.22 -14.22
CA GLY A 302 13.41 0.39 -15.08
C GLY A 302 13.21 0.09 -16.56
N THR A 303 12.62 -1.06 -16.90
CA THR A 303 12.28 -1.41 -18.29
C THR A 303 11.07 -0.61 -18.78
N TRP A 304 10.07 -0.39 -17.92
CA TRP A 304 8.90 0.43 -18.25
C TRP A 304 9.27 1.90 -18.47
N GLU A 305 10.15 2.44 -17.62
CA GLU A 305 10.67 3.82 -17.77
C GLU A 305 11.41 4.01 -19.09
N LYS A 306 12.29 3.06 -19.45
CA LYS A 306 12.97 3.07 -20.75
C LYS A 306 11.99 2.94 -21.92
N THR A 307 10.96 2.11 -21.78
CA THR A 307 9.94 1.89 -22.82
C THR A 307 9.13 3.14 -23.08
N TRP A 308 8.68 3.81 -22.01
CA TRP A 308 8.01 5.10 -22.11
C TRP A 308 8.89 6.14 -22.81
N LEU A 309 10.18 6.21 -22.46
CA LEU A 309 11.08 7.15 -23.10
C LEU A 309 11.32 6.83 -24.58
N LEU A 310 11.48 5.56 -24.95
CA LEU A 310 11.59 5.13 -26.35
C LEU A 310 10.38 5.55 -27.18
N GLN A 311 9.17 5.48 -26.60
CA GLN A 311 7.93 5.85 -27.27
C GLN A 311 7.74 7.36 -27.38
N THR A 312 8.26 8.14 -26.43
CA THR A 312 7.98 9.58 -26.31
C THR A 312 9.15 10.48 -26.71
N CYS A 313 10.36 9.95 -26.90
CA CYS A 313 11.58 10.73 -27.15
C CYS A 313 11.45 11.69 -28.34
N LYS A 314 10.83 11.23 -29.45
CA LYS A 314 10.59 12.07 -30.63
C LYS A 314 9.62 13.22 -30.35
N THR A 315 8.57 12.96 -29.55
CA THR A 315 7.56 13.97 -29.19
C THR A 315 8.15 15.05 -28.29
N TYR A 316 8.99 14.64 -27.33
CA TYR A 316 9.63 15.55 -26.39
C TYR A 316 10.96 16.13 -26.89
N ALA A 317 11.39 15.78 -28.11
CA ALA A 317 12.67 16.18 -28.70
C ALA A 317 13.88 15.89 -27.80
N VAL A 318 13.87 14.73 -27.13
CA VAL A 318 14.97 14.23 -26.29
C VAL A 318 15.67 13.05 -26.97
N PRO A 319 16.93 12.74 -26.61
CA PRO A 319 17.63 11.58 -27.17
C PRO A 319 16.80 10.30 -27.00
N CYS A 320 16.74 9.45 -28.02
CA CYS A 320 16.07 8.15 -27.90
C CYS A 320 17.06 7.10 -27.37
N PRO A 321 16.65 6.22 -26.44
CA PRO A 321 17.48 5.11 -26.01
C PRO A 321 17.74 4.13 -27.17
N SER A 322 18.85 3.38 -27.06
CA SER A 322 19.18 2.32 -28.02
C SER A 322 18.09 1.25 -28.08
N HIS A 323 18.01 0.50 -29.19
CA HIS A 323 16.99 -0.54 -29.35
C HIS A 323 17.11 -1.62 -28.25
N PHE A 324 16.03 -1.80 -27.48
CA PHE A 324 15.82 -2.90 -26.54
C PHE A 324 14.38 -3.43 -26.72
N ALA A 325 14.08 -4.61 -26.20
CA ALA A 325 12.73 -5.17 -26.26
C ALA A 325 11.78 -4.37 -25.35
N PRO A 326 10.80 -3.63 -25.91
CA PRO A 326 9.91 -2.79 -25.11
C PRO A 326 8.98 -3.66 -24.28
N MET A 327 8.71 -3.23 -23.05
CA MET A 327 7.76 -3.87 -22.13
C MET A 327 6.97 -2.78 -21.40
N SER A 328 5.67 -2.97 -21.26
CA SER A 328 4.77 -2.09 -20.52
C SER A 328 4.23 -2.80 -19.27
N PRO A 329 3.76 -2.04 -18.25
CA PRO A 329 3.10 -2.64 -17.11
C PRO A 329 1.81 -3.33 -17.53
N ASP A 330 1.59 -4.54 -17.01
CA ASP A 330 0.35 -5.28 -17.22
C ASP A 330 -0.76 -4.69 -16.35
N PHE A 331 -1.76 -4.08 -16.99
CA PHE A 331 -2.91 -3.47 -16.35
C PHE A 331 -3.63 -4.42 -15.39
N THR A 332 -3.67 -5.72 -15.70
CA THR A 332 -4.34 -6.74 -14.87
C THR A 332 -3.70 -6.85 -13.49
N VAL A 333 -2.36 -6.75 -13.41
CA VAL A 333 -1.63 -6.81 -12.13
C VAL A 333 -2.02 -5.64 -11.23
N PHE A 334 -2.27 -4.47 -11.81
CA PHE A 334 -2.72 -3.29 -11.06
C PHE A 334 -4.19 -3.38 -10.63
N MET A 335 -5.03 -4.11 -11.39
CA MET A 335 -6.44 -4.33 -11.01
C MET A 335 -6.61 -5.41 -9.93
N ILE A 336 -5.69 -6.38 -9.89
CA ILE A 336 -5.62 -7.42 -8.85
C ILE A 336 -5.11 -6.84 -7.53
N LYS A 337 -4.18 -5.88 -7.57
CA LYS A 337 -3.58 -5.21 -6.40
C LYS A 337 -4.60 -4.35 -5.66
#